data_AF-A0A2C9LC54-F1
#
_entry.id   AF-A0A2C9LC54-F1
#
_cell.length_a   1.000
_cell.length_b   1.000
_cell.length_c   1.000
_cell.angle_alpha   90.00
_cell.angle_beta   90.00
_cell.angle_gamma   90.00
#
_symmetry.space_group_name_H-M   'P 1'
#
loop_
_entity.id
_entity.type
_entity.pdbx_description
1 polymer ?
#
loop_
_entity_poly.entity_id
_entity_poly.type
_entity_poly.pdbx_seq_one_letter_code
_entity_poly.pdbx_strand_id
1 'polypeptide(L)'
;FHQLTVPIAEIWTPDIFIFDSVGAPEIFSDKLARVSQDGTVTYVPQLKVRLSCPLADLKLETGVTCSLKSGSWTHSTQELTLEVNAKVDLGDYASDTRFQLLNATQQVNRKQYPCCPETYEDATLSFTFRKP
;
A
#
# COMPACT_ATOMS: atom_id res chain seq x y z
N PHE A 1 -21.01 22.81 7.59
CA PHE A 1 -20.46 21.76 6.73
C PHE A 1 -19.52 20.93 7.57
N HIS A 2 -19.75 19.62 7.71
CA HIS A 2 -18.91 18.77 8.58
C HIS A 2 -17.66 18.24 7.85
N GLN A 3 -17.63 18.32 6.51
CA GLN A 3 -16.49 17.91 5.69
C GLN A 3 -16.35 18.78 4.43
N LEU A 4 -15.11 18.90 3.93
CA LEU A 4 -14.76 19.60 2.69
C LEU A 4 -13.83 18.71 1.84
N THR A 5 -13.94 18.83 0.50
CA THR A 5 -12.94 18.24 -0.41
C THR A 5 -11.93 19.29 -0.83
N VAL A 6 -10.64 18.94 -0.76
CA VAL A 6 -9.53 19.81 -1.16
C VAL A 6 -8.51 19.03 -2.00
N PRO A 7 -7.83 19.66 -2.98
CA PRO A 7 -6.68 19.05 -3.63
C PRO A 7 -5.56 18.74 -2.63
N ILE A 8 -4.90 17.58 -2.77
CA ILE A 8 -3.81 17.21 -1.85
C ILE A 8 -2.59 18.12 -1.97
N ALA A 9 -2.46 18.90 -3.05
CA ALA A 9 -1.38 19.87 -3.20
C ALA A 9 -1.48 21.03 -2.19
N GLU A 10 -2.66 21.26 -1.61
CA GLU A 10 -2.93 22.33 -0.65
C GLU A 10 -2.65 21.92 0.80
N ILE A 11 -2.39 20.64 1.05
CA ILE A 11 -2.21 20.09 2.40
C ILE A 11 -1.00 19.15 2.43
N TRP A 12 -0.39 18.98 3.61
CA TRP A 12 0.64 17.96 3.77
C TRP A 12 0.01 16.55 3.62
N THR A 13 0.73 15.66 2.93
CA THR A 13 0.37 14.24 2.75
C THR A 13 1.60 13.39 3.11
N PRO A 14 1.45 12.25 3.81
CA PRO A 14 2.58 11.42 4.21
C PRO A 14 3.30 10.84 2.99
N ASP A 15 4.61 10.64 3.13
CA ASP A 15 5.52 10.13 2.11
C ASP A 15 5.54 8.59 2.05
N ILE A 16 4.37 7.97 1.91
CA ILE A 16 4.29 6.50 1.82
C ILE A 16 4.73 6.02 0.44
N PHE A 17 5.81 5.26 0.38
CA PHE A 17 6.40 4.70 -0.84
C PHE A 17 6.45 3.18 -0.82
N ILE A 18 6.44 2.58 -2.01
CA ILE A 18 6.69 1.14 -2.19
C ILE A 18 8.18 0.91 -2.42
N PHE A 19 8.83 0.24 -1.48
CA PHE A 19 10.29 0.06 -1.46
C PHE A 19 10.81 -0.73 -2.66
N ASP A 20 10.11 -1.79 -3.06
CA ASP A 20 10.53 -2.72 -4.12
C ASP A 20 9.89 -2.40 -5.48
N SER A 21 9.57 -1.13 -5.74
CA SER A 21 8.98 -0.70 -7.01
C SER A 21 10.03 -0.70 -8.14
N VAL A 22 9.68 -1.28 -9.28
CA VAL A 22 10.52 -1.35 -10.50
C VAL A 22 10.35 -0.12 -11.39
N GLY A 23 9.41 0.75 -11.04
CA GLY A 23 9.17 2.02 -11.72
C GLY A 23 8.21 2.89 -10.91
N ALA A 24 8.09 4.15 -11.32
CA ALA A 24 7.19 5.10 -10.68
C ALA A 24 5.73 4.58 -10.71
N PRO A 25 5.02 4.58 -9.57
CA PRO A 25 3.59 4.31 -9.54
C PRO A 25 2.81 5.28 -10.44
N GLU A 26 1.85 4.75 -11.19
CA GLU A 26 0.92 5.54 -12.00
C GLU A 26 -0.35 5.81 -11.16
N ILE A 27 -0.79 7.07 -11.06
CA ILE A 27 -1.98 7.48 -10.29
C ILE A 27 -3.16 7.65 -11.26
N PHE A 28 -4.27 6.94 -11.03
CA PHE A 28 -5.46 7.00 -11.88
C PHE A 28 -6.55 7.95 -11.38
N SER A 29 -6.64 8.16 -10.07
CA SER A 29 -7.67 8.99 -9.45
C SER A 29 -7.26 10.46 -9.41
N ASP A 30 -8.25 11.35 -9.32
CA ASP A 30 -8.01 12.74 -8.95
C ASP A 30 -7.34 12.81 -7.57
N LYS A 31 -6.45 13.78 -7.42
CA LYS A 31 -5.66 14.00 -6.20
C LYS A 31 -6.44 14.83 -5.19
N LEU A 32 -7.53 14.28 -4.68
CA LEU A 32 -8.46 14.94 -3.77
C LEU A 32 -8.54 14.22 -2.42
N ALA A 33 -8.59 14.98 -1.33
CA ALA A 33 -8.78 14.48 0.03
C ALA A 33 -10.06 15.04 0.65
N ARG A 34 -10.67 14.27 1.54
CA ARG A 34 -11.78 14.71 2.40
C ARG A 34 -11.21 15.14 3.75
N VAL A 35 -11.47 16.37 4.15
CA VAL A 35 -11.07 16.93 5.45
C VAL A 35 -12.30 17.10 6.32
N SER A 36 -12.26 16.54 7.53
CA SER A 36 -13.34 16.62 8.52
C SER A 36 -13.09 17.74 9.54
N GLN A 37 -14.16 18.19 10.22
CA GLN A 37 -14.09 19.29 11.20
C GLN A 37 -13.10 19.05 12.35
N ASP A 38 -12.91 17.80 12.74
CA ASP A 38 -11.98 17.35 13.79
C ASP A 38 -10.51 17.33 13.33
N GLY A 39 -10.24 17.65 12.06
CA GLY A 39 -8.92 17.59 11.46
C GLY A 39 -8.59 16.25 10.81
N THR A 40 -9.47 15.25 10.90
CA THR A 40 -9.25 13.94 10.25
C THR A 40 -9.26 14.10 8.73
N VAL A 41 -8.21 13.60 8.07
CA VAL A 41 -8.06 13.62 6.61
C VAL A 41 -8.16 12.21 6.05
N THR A 42 -8.98 12.03 5.03
CA THR A 42 -9.09 10.78 4.27
C THR A 42 -8.66 11.02 2.83
N TYR A 43 -7.60 10.33 2.40
CA TYR A 43 -7.08 10.34 1.04
C TYR A 43 -6.90 8.91 0.55
N VAL A 44 -7.50 8.57 -0.59
CA VAL A 44 -7.51 7.21 -1.16
C VAL A 44 -7.08 7.26 -2.63
N PRO A 45 -5.76 7.19 -2.92
CA PRO A 45 -5.27 7.18 -4.29
C PRO A 45 -5.49 5.82 -4.97
N GLN A 46 -5.92 5.83 -6.23
CA GLN A 46 -5.91 4.64 -7.08
C GLN A 46 -4.56 4.55 -7.83
N LEU A 47 -3.85 3.43 -7.65
CA LEU A 47 -2.48 3.26 -8.13
C LEU A 47 -2.33 2.02 -9.01
N LYS A 48 -1.50 2.12 -10.06
CA LYS A 48 -0.85 0.97 -10.70
C LYS A 48 0.62 0.96 -10.36
N VAL A 49 1.06 -0.19 -9.85
CA VAL A 49 2.41 -0.39 -9.34
C VAL A 49 3.07 -1.56 -10.08
N ARG A 50 4.37 -1.46 -10.32
CA ARG A 50 5.19 -2.54 -10.88
C ARG A 50 6.20 -2.96 -9.83
N LEU A 51 6.22 -4.24 -9.47
CA LEU A 51 7.11 -4.81 -8.46
C LEU A 51 7.86 -6.01 -9.02
N SER A 52 9.02 -6.30 -8.45
CA SER A 52 9.78 -7.51 -8.77
C SER A 52 9.18 -8.69 -8.02
N CYS A 53 8.72 -9.70 -8.75
CA CYS A 53 8.29 -10.96 -8.16
C CYS A 53 8.57 -12.13 -9.12
N PRO A 54 9.19 -13.24 -8.65
CA PRO A 54 9.35 -14.45 -9.44
C PRO A 54 7.97 -15.04 -9.78
N LEU A 55 7.73 -15.40 -11.05
CA LEU A 55 6.43 -15.95 -11.50
C LEU A 55 6.53 -17.41 -11.99
N ALA A 56 7.55 -18.15 -11.56
CA ALA A 56 7.87 -19.49 -12.07
C ALA A 56 6.69 -20.46 -11.94
N ASP A 57 6.00 -20.45 -10.78
CA ASP A 57 4.96 -21.41 -10.43
C ASP A 57 3.53 -20.87 -10.62
N LEU A 58 3.37 -19.79 -11.38
CA LEU A 58 2.08 -19.10 -11.58
C LEU A 58 0.99 -20.01 -12.17
N LYS A 59 1.37 -21.08 -12.88
CA LYS A 59 0.44 -22.06 -13.49
C LYS A 59 0.18 -23.28 -12.61
N LEU A 60 0.86 -23.42 -11.47
CA LEU A 60 0.63 -24.52 -10.53
C LEU A 60 -0.57 -24.20 -9.64
N GLU A 61 -1.22 -25.25 -9.12
CA GLU A 61 -2.35 -25.12 -8.19
C GLU A 61 -1.97 -24.33 -6.92
N THR A 62 -0.71 -24.46 -6.48
CA THR A 62 -0.12 -23.71 -5.36
C THR A 62 -0.02 -22.21 -5.61
N GLY A 63 -0.01 -21.79 -6.88
CA GLY A 63 0.21 -20.41 -7.28
C GLY A 63 1.58 -19.87 -6.89
N VAL A 64 1.67 -18.55 -6.83
CA VAL A 64 2.86 -17.81 -6.46
C VAL A 64 2.53 -16.71 -5.46
N THR A 65 3.43 -16.50 -4.51
CA THR A 65 3.31 -15.44 -3.48
C THR A 65 4.29 -14.33 -3.78
N CYS A 66 3.76 -13.12 -3.91
CA CYS A 66 4.53 -11.90 -4.02
C CYS A 66 4.30 -11.04 -2.77
N SER A 67 5.24 -10.15 -2.49
CA SER A 67 5.09 -9.17 -1.43
C SER A 67 5.42 -7.77 -1.94
N LEU A 68 4.75 -6.77 -1.39
CA LEU A 68 5.15 -5.38 -1.50
C LEU A 68 5.28 -4.79 -0.09
N LYS A 69 6.32 -3.99 0.11
CA LYS A 69 6.52 -3.24 1.35
C LYS A 69 6.23 -1.79 1.09
N SER A 70 5.32 -1.21 1.86
CA SER A 70 5.04 0.22 1.85
C SER A 70 5.31 0.83 3.21
N GLY A 71 6.01 1.95 3.25
CA GLY A 71 6.25 2.70 4.48
C GLY A 71 6.65 4.13 4.17
N SER A 72 6.81 4.95 5.20
CA SER A 72 7.43 6.27 5.04
C SER A 72 8.87 6.12 4.57
N TRP A 73 9.31 7.01 3.69
CA TRP A 73 10.69 7.03 3.21
C TRP A 73 11.62 7.73 4.20
N THR A 74 11.15 8.79 4.85
CA THR A 74 12.00 9.63 5.72
C THR A 74 11.63 9.59 7.19
N HIS A 75 10.38 9.28 7.56
CA HIS A 75 9.93 9.35 8.94
C HIS A 75 10.15 8.03 9.68
N SER A 76 10.75 8.11 10.87
CA SER A 76 10.86 6.99 11.80
C SER A 76 9.54 6.76 12.56
N THR A 77 9.48 5.70 13.36
CA THR A 77 8.32 5.40 14.22
C THR A 77 8.04 6.46 15.28
N GLN A 78 8.98 7.39 15.52
CA GLN A 78 8.75 8.51 16.46
C GLN A 78 7.98 9.65 15.81
N GLU A 79 8.05 9.78 14.48
CA GLU A 79 7.42 10.87 13.72
C GLU A 79 6.14 10.41 13.03
N LEU A 80 6.10 9.15 12.55
CA LEU A 80 4.95 8.56 11.88
C LEU A 80 4.76 7.09 12.28
N THR A 81 3.57 6.76 12.77
CA THR A 81 3.16 5.38 13.08
C THR A 81 2.17 4.89 12.04
N LEU A 82 2.37 3.66 11.55
CA LEU A 82 1.46 3.01 10.60
C LEU A 82 0.51 2.06 11.34
N GLU A 83 -0.79 2.25 11.15
CA GLU A 83 -1.81 1.35 11.68
C GLU A 83 -2.60 0.69 10.54
N VAL A 84 -2.85 -0.62 10.67
CA VAL A 84 -3.64 -1.40 9.72
C VAL A 84 -4.82 -2.02 10.48
N ASN A 85 -6.03 -1.56 10.18
CA ASN A 85 -7.23 -1.92 10.92
C ASN A 85 -7.82 -3.28 10.54
N ALA A 86 -7.59 -3.73 9.30
CA ALA A 86 -8.28 -4.89 8.75
C ALA A 86 -7.37 -5.72 7.85
N LYS A 87 -7.84 -6.92 7.53
CA LYS A 87 -7.31 -7.72 6.42
C LYS A 87 -7.52 -6.94 5.11
N VAL A 88 -6.76 -7.31 4.09
CA VAL A 88 -6.87 -6.74 2.74
C VAL A 88 -8.32 -6.81 2.27
N ASP A 89 -8.88 -5.67 1.86
CA ASP A 89 -10.24 -5.63 1.33
C ASP A 89 -10.27 -6.24 -0.07
N LEU A 90 -11.08 -7.29 -0.24
CA LEU A 90 -11.25 -8.02 -1.48
C LEU A 90 -12.66 -7.82 -2.08
N GLY A 91 -13.51 -6.99 -1.48
CA GLY A 91 -14.88 -6.75 -1.95
C GLY A 91 -14.93 -6.17 -3.36
N ASP A 92 -13.93 -5.35 -3.72
CA ASP A 92 -13.81 -4.72 -5.04
C ASP A 92 -12.88 -5.51 -6.00
N TYR A 93 -12.44 -6.72 -5.62
CA TYR A 93 -11.60 -7.53 -6.50
C TYR A 93 -12.42 -8.07 -7.69
N ALA A 94 -12.10 -7.61 -8.89
CA ALA A 94 -12.84 -7.98 -10.09
C ALA A 94 -12.82 -9.51 -10.35
N SER A 95 -13.99 -10.07 -10.62
CA SER A 95 -14.17 -11.52 -10.85
C SER A 95 -13.47 -12.02 -12.11
N ASP A 96 -13.42 -11.19 -13.16
CA ASP A 96 -12.90 -11.56 -14.48
C ASP A 96 -11.45 -11.08 -14.68
N THR A 97 -10.63 -11.24 -13.64
CA THR A 97 -9.21 -10.93 -13.71
C THR A 97 -8.42 -12.06 -14.38
N ARG A 98 -7.27 -11.73 -15.00
CA ARG A 98 -6.38 -12.75 -15.61
C ARG A 98 -5.77 -13.72 -14.60
N PHE A 99 -5.87 -13.40 -13.31
CA PHE A 99 -5.27 -14.14 -12.21
C PHE A 99 -6.30 -14.31 -11.10
N GLN A 100 -6.42 -15.53 -10.60
CA GLN A 100 -7.22 -15.82 -9.41
C GLN A 100 -6.40 -15.48 -8.17
N LEU A 101 -6.93 -14.62 -7.31
CA LEU A 101 -6.35 -14.34 -6.01
C LEU A 101 -6.71 -15.47 -5.04
N LEU A 102 -5.70 -16.09 -4.42
CA LEU A 102 -5.85 -17.18 -3.45
C LEU A 102 -5.86 -16.65 -2.02
N ASN A 103 -5.00 -15.68 -1.72
CA ASN A 103 -4.87 -15.08 -0.41
C ASN A 103 -4.26 -13.68 -0.52
N ALA A 104 -4.66 -12.77 0.36
CA ALA A 104 -4.00 -11.49 0.53
C ALA A 104 -3.98 -11.12 2.02
N THR A 105 -2.80 -10.79 2.54
CA THR A 105 -2.59 -10.42 3.94
C THR A 105 -1.74 -9.17 4.02
N GLN A 106 -1.96 -8.38 5.07
CA GLN A 106 -1.17 -7.19 5.35
C GLN A 106 -0.70 -7.26 6.80
N GLN A 107 0.58 -6.97 7.00
CA GLN A 107 1.20 -6.99 8.33
C GLN A 107 2.11 -5.78 8.48
N VAL A 108 2.00 -5.09 9.62
CA VAL A 108 2.94 -4.02 10.01
C VAL A 108 4.17 -4.65 10.64
N ASN A 109 5.34 -4.24 10.18
CA ASN A 109 6.64 -4.65 10.68
C ASN A 109 7.44 -3.43 11.12
N ARG A 110 8.39 -3.66 12.02
CA ARG A 110 9.37 -2.68 12.48
C ARG A 110 10.75 -3.12 12.07
N LYS A 111 11.54 -2.22 11.50
CA LYS A 111 12.90 -2.50 11.05
C LYS A 111 13.82 -1.32 11.36
N GLN A 112 15.01 -1.63 11.83
CA GLN A 112 16.11 -0.68 11.93
C GLN A 112 17.00 -0.83 10.69
N TYR A 113 17.39 0.29 10.09
CA TYR A 113 18.27 0.31 8.91
C TYR A 113 19.69 0.69 9.31
N PRO A 114 20.74 0.19 8.64
CA PRO A 114 22.13 0.52 8.99
C PRO A 114 22.48 2.01 8.91
N CYS A 115 21.67 2.83 8.21
CA CYS A 115 21.89 4.27 8.11
C CYS A 115 21.68 5.01 9.43
N CYS A 116 20.81 4.48 10.30
CA CYS A 116 20.07 5.29 11.24
C CYS A 116 19.76 4.48 12.51
N PRO A 117 19.94 5.04 13.72
CA PRO A 117 19.64 4.33 14.97
C PRO A 117 18.13 4.21 15.23
N GLU A 118 17.29 4.96 14.53
CA GLU A 118 15.84 4.93 14.69
C GLU A 118 15.21 3.67 14.07
N THR A 119 14.04 3.29 14.59
CA THR A 119 13.21 2.24 14.00
C THR A 119 12.25 2.85 12.99
N TYR A 120 11.99 2.13 11.91
CA TYR A 120 11.04 2.49 10.85
C TYR A 120 9.94 1.43 10.77
N GLU A 121 8.73 1.84 10.41
CA GLU A 121 7.59 0.95 10.19
C GLU A 121 7.32 0.75 8.69
N ASP A 122 6.99 -0.49 8.32
CA ASP A 122 6.50 -0.86 7.01
C ASP A 122 5.25 -1.72 7.11
N ALA A 123 4.28 -1.51 6.23
CA ALA A 123 3.21 -2.44 5.97
C ALA A 123 3.62 -3.35 4.79
N THR A 124 3.81 -4.63 5.06
CA THR A 124 4.06 -5.64 4.04
C THR A 124 2.73 -6.28 3.62
N LEU A 125 2.32 -6.06 2.38
CA LEU A 125 1.20 -6.74 1.74
C LEU A 125 1.73 -7.98 1.01
N SER A 126 1.30 -9.16 1.44
CA SER A 126 1.60 -10.44 0.79
C SER A 126 0.36 -10.92 0.06
N PHE A 127 0.51 -11.23 -1.23
CA PHE A 127 -0.60 -11.69 -2.06
C PHE A 127 -0.19 -12.92 -2.85
N THR A 128 -1.00 -13.96 -2.72
CA THR A 128 -0.83 -15.24 -3.41
C THR A 128 -1.87 -15.33 -4.51
N PHE A 129 -1.43 -15.60 -5.73
CA PHE A 129 -2.30 -15.68 -6.90
C PHE A 129 -1.80 -16.74 -7.87
N ARG A 130 -2.69 -17.16 -8.76
CA ARG A 130 -2.37 -18.12 -9.83
C ARG A 130 -3.07 -17.74 -11.11
N LYS A 131 -2.63 -18.32 -12.22
CA LYS A 131 -3.42 -18.32 -13.44
C LYS A 131 -4.58 -19.33 -13.27
N PRO A 132 -5.84 -18.93 -13.47
CA PRO A 132 -6.98 -19.85 -13.41
C PRO A 132 -6.88 -20.92 -14.51
#